data_AF-A0A383VJC8-F1
#
_entry.id   AF-A0A383VJC8-F1
#
_cell.length_a   1.000
_cell.length_b   1.000
_cell.length_c   1.000
_cell.angle_alpha   90.00
_cell.angle_beta   90.00
_cell.angle_gamma   90.00
#
_symmetry.space_group_name_H-M   'P 1'
#
loop_
_entity.id
_entity.type
_entity.pdbx_description
1 polymer ?
#
loop_
_entity_poly.entity_id
_entity_poly.type
_entity_poly.pdbx_seq_one_letter_code
_entity_poly.pdbx_strand_id
1 'polypeptide(L)'
;MVPISAKKGTGIDDLLQAVAWVAEEKQLMANATKLAAGTVIEAHLDKKRGAVATLLVQAGTLRTGDIVSCGACCGKVRSLTNSAGRPVGEAGPSIAVQLIGLNAVPNAGDEFQAHTNDGDARKAADAAGEGLRAARIAEMSTTGSMVTLSSLATFDEDTDTLQRMNLIIKGDTSGVVEAIKGALQGLPQESVVLRYLLCAAGDITTSDVDLAAASSGMVVGFNLNPDEAVLSHAKRLGVTINTYKVIYNLIDDVKAAMEGKLRTIEERQPLGTATVKAVFGSGKKKVAGVVVDEGKLQKGAQMEVTRGKDTIVYTGKVASLRRIKDNVEEVQVGLECGVGADEWTSWQEGDVIKCYLVVTKSQRLEEARAATAVDVNSLSDRGRRRRPAQQQQRTSTRCEQQQQQYRNGSSSSRSGRQLAAISSCGCRRQQLHQQQLSQPAAGLSCKLQHCMAPAAAAAAVVRGAAAAAALCVAAGQWRPQPAAAAAAAAAAAGGGWCSWQVVMQHTAAAYEAF
;
A
#
# COMPACT_ATOMS: atom_id res chain seq x y z
N MET A 1 21.59 -30.96 8.26
CA MET A 1 20.87 -30.01 9.14
C MET A 1 21.51 -30.11 10.51
N VAL A 2 22.05 -29.01 11.04
CA VAL A 2 22.76 -29.00 12.34
C VAL A 2 21.82 -28.39 13.39
N PRO A 3 21.39 -29.13 14.43
CA PRO A 3 20.57 -28.58 15.49
C PRO A 3 21.43 -27.69 16.40
N ILE A 4 21.07 -26.41 16.52
CA ILE A 4 21.81 -25.44 17.32
C ILE A 4 20.92 -24.77 18.37
N SER A 5 21.53 -24.36 19.49
CA SER A 5 20.88 -23.47 20.45
C SER A 5 21.77 -22.24 20.68
N ALA A 6 21.43 -21.12 20.04
CA ALA A 6 22.20 -19.87 20.17
C ALA A 6 22.26 -19.36 21.62
N LYS A 7 21.18 -19.55 22.40
CA LYS A 7 21.14 -19.13 23.82
C LYS A 7 22.04 -19.97 24.72
N LYS A 8 22.15 -21.29 24.46
CA LYS A 8 22.97 -22.21 25.26
C LYS A 8 24.39 -22.38 24.72
N GLY A 9 24.65 -21.91 23.50
CA GLY A 9 25.92 -22.08 22.80
C GLY A 9 26.16 -23.50 22.26
N THR A 10 25.16 -24.39 22.29
CA THR A 10 25.32 -25.79 21.87
C THR A 10 25.22 -25.93 20.35
N GLY A 11 26.12 -26.71 19.74
CA GLY A 11 26.12 -27.02 18.30
C GLY A 11 26.80 -25.98 17.40
N ILE A 12 27.50 -24.99 17.97
CA ILE A 12 28.22 -23.97 17.20
C ILE A 12 29.43 -24.57 16.48
N ASP A 13 30.18 -25.45 17.14
CA ASP A 13 31.35 -26.10 16.54
C ASP A 13 30.96 -26.99 15.36
N ASP A 14 29.87 -27.75 15.50
CA ASP A 14 29.31 -28.58 14.43
C ASP A 14 28.85 -27.72 13.23
N LEU A 15 28.28 -26.55 13.51
CA LEU A 15 27.88 -25.59 12.46
C LEU A 15 29.11 -25.03 11.74
N LEU A 16 30.16 -24.65 12.48
CA LEU A 16 31.39 -24.14 11.91
C LEU A 16 32.06 -25.18 11.00
N GLN A 17 32.11 -26.44 11.47
CA GLN A 17 32.65 -27.54 10.69
C GLN A 17 31.83 -27.80 9.41
N ALA A 18 30.50 -27.78 9.51
CA ALA A 18 29.63 -27.93 8.35
C ALA A 18 29.84 -26.79 7.33
N VAL A 19 29.99 -25.54 7.78
CA VAL A 19 30.28 -24.40 6.89
C VAL A 19 31.63 -24.56 6.21
N ALA A 20 32.67 -24.99 6.94
CA ALA A 20 33.99 -25.24 6.38
C ALA A 20 33.95 -26.34 5.30
N TRP A 21 33.25 -27.44 5.55
CA TRP A 21 33.09 -28.53 4.57
C TRP A 21 32.38 -28.07 3.29
N VAL A 22 31.31 -27.28 3.41
CA VAL A 22 30.62 -26.74 2.24
C VAL A 22 31.51 -25.76 1.47
N ALA A 23 32.35 -24.98 2.16
CA ALA A 23 33.28 -24.06 1.52
C ALA A 23 34.38 -24.81 0.74
N GLU A 24 34.89 -25.91 1.29
CA GLU A 24 35.85 -26.80 0.62
C GLU A 24 35.23 -27.50 -0.59
N GLU A 25 34.01 -28.02 -0.46
CA GLU A 25 33.27 -28.66 -1.56
C GLU A 25 33.03 -27.69 -2.73
N LYS A 26 32.69 -26.44 -2.43
CA LYS A 26 32.48 -25.39 -3.44
C LYS A 26 33.77 -24.84 -4.05
N GLN A 27 34.94 -25.22 -3.53
CA GLN A 27 36.26 -24.79 -4.02
C GLN A 27 36.34 -23.26 -4.24
N LEU A 28 35.92 -22.48 -3.25
CA LEU A 28 35.90 -21.02 -3.35
C LEU A 28 37.33 -20.47 -3.51
N MET A 29 37.60 -19.77 -4.62
CA MET A 29 38.91 -19.18 -4.92
C MET A 29 38.80 -17.67 -5.17
N ALA A 30 39.78 -16.91 -4.70
CA ALA A 30 39.91 -15.48 -4.95
C ALA A 30 41.34 -15.13 -5.35
N ASN A 31 41.51 -14.21 -6.29
CA ASN A 31 42.82 -13.76 -6.73
C ASN A 31 43.23 -12.48 -5.99
N ALA A 32 44.20 -12.58 -5.07
CA ALA A 32 44.67 -11.46 -4.26
C ALA A 32 45.60 -10.47 -5.02
N THR A 33 46.17 -10.85 -6.16
CA THR A 33 47.16 -10.02 -6.88
C THR A 33 46.57 -9.03 -7.87
N LYS A 34 45.28 -9.12 -8.16
CA LYS A 34 44.57 -8.17 -9.01
C LYS A 34 44.23 -6.88 -8.26
N LEU A 35 43.80 -5.87 -9.02
CA LEU A 35 43.19 -4.67 -8.45
C LEU A 35 41.95 -5.04 -7.63
N ALA A 36 41.75 -4.32 -6.53
CA ALA A 36 40.65 -4.58 -5.61
C ALA A 36 39.30 -4.37 -6.30
N ALA A 37 38.39 -5.31 -6.10
CA ALA A 37 37.00 -5.21 -6.51
C ALA A 37 36.11 -5.86 -5.45
N GLY A 38 34.87 -5.39 -5.36
CA GLY A 38 33.89 -5.95 -4.45
C GLY A 38 32.63 -5.11 -4.36
N THR A 39 31.97 -5.16 -3.21
CA THR A 39 30.63 -4.58 -3.05
C THR A 39 30.57 -3.72 -1.79
N VAL A 40 29.82 -2.62 -1.86
CA VAL A 40 29.47 -1.79 -0.71
C VAL A 40 28.42 -2.52 0.13
N ILE A 41 28.73 -2.82 1.39
CA ILE A 41 27.76 -3.38 2.34
C ILE A 41 26.86 -2.26 2.85
N GLU A 42 27.46 -1.20 3.39
CA GLU A 42 26.78 -0.09 4.03
C GLU A 42 27.56 1.21 3.83
N ALA A 43 26.88 2.35 3.83
CA ALA A 43 27.52 3.65 3.78
C ALA A 43 26.78 4.67 4.64
N HIS A 44 27.52 5.61 5.23
CA HIS A 44 26.99 6.70 6.03
C HIS A 44 27.85 7.95 5.91
N LEU A 45 27.29 9.08 6.34
CA LEU A 45 27.99 10.36 6.40
C LEU A 45 28.34 10.69 7.85
N ASP A 46 29.62 10.79 8.16
CA ASP A 46 30.12 11.19 9.46
C ASP A 46 30.58 12.67 9.42
N LYS A 47 30.17 13.47 10.41
CA LYS A 47 30.52 14.90 10.53
C LYS A 47 32.04 15.16 10.55
N LYS A 48 32.83 14.27 11.16
CA LYS A 48 34.28 14.43 11.34
C LYS A 48 35.08 13.71 10.26
N ARG A 49 34.61 12.55 9.81
CA ARG A 49 35.35 11.68 8.87
C ARG A 49 34.93 11.88 7.41
N GLY A 50 33.79 12.51 7.16
CA GLY A 50 33.21 12.65 5.83
C GLY A 50 32.43 11.40 5.41
N ALA A 51 32.42 11.09 4.12
CA ALA A 51 31.77 9.90 3.60
C ALA A 51 32.54 8.64 4.00
N VAL A 52 31.84 7.72 4.65
CA VAL A 52 32.37 6.46 5.15
C VAL A 52 31.58 5.31 4.51
N ALA A 53 32.28 4.33 3.95
CA ALA A 53 31.67 3.16 3.34
C ALA A 53 32.30 1.87 3.89
N THR A 54 31.47 0.92 4.28
CA THR A 54 31.89 -0.44 4.62
C THR A 54 31.85 -1.29 3.37
N LEU A 55 33.01 -1.77 2.93
CA LEU A 55 33.20 -2.52 1.70
C LEU A 55 33.57 -3.96 2.02
N LEU A 56 33.06 -4.90 1.22
CA LEU A 56 33.52 -6.28 1.18
C LEU A 56 34.46 -6.48 -0.01
N VAL A 57 35.73 -6.72 0.25
CA VAL A 57 36.70 -7.02 -0.81
C VAL A 57 36.45 -8.46 -1.30
N GLN A 58 36.12 -8.63 -2.57
CA GLN A 58 35.86 -9.96 -3.16
C GLN A 58 37.04 -10.45 -3.99
N ALA A 59 37.71 -9.55 -4.70
CA ALA A 59 38.89 -9.84 -5.50
C ALA A 59 39.96 -8.77 -5.30
N GLY A 60 41.22 -9.15 -5.45
CA GLY A 60 42.36 -8.26 -5.29
C GLY A 60 42.66 -7.90 -3.84
N THR A 61 43.56 -6.93 -3.68
CA THR A 61 43.94 -6.38 -2.36
C THR A 61 43.79 -4.87 -2.40
N LEU A 62 42.97 -4.32 -1.49
CA LEU A 62 42.75 -2.87 -1.37
C LEU A 62 43.78 -2.28 -0.41
N ARG A 63 44.44 -1.20 -0.82
CA ARG A 63 45.49 -0.56 -0.02
C ARG A 63 45.16 0.90 0.27
N THR A 64 45.76 1.41 1.34
CA THR A 64 45.68 2.84 1.63
C THR A 64 46.41 3.63 0.56
N GLY A 65 45.73 4.63 -0.01
CA GLY A 65 46.24 5.43 -1.13
C GLY A 65 45.73 5.00 -2.50
N ASP A 66 45.07 3.85 -2.62
CA ASP A 66 44.45 3.43 -3.87
C ASP A 66 43.31 4.38 -4.28
N ILE A 67 43.02 4.43 -5.57
CA ILE A 67 41.92 5.22 -6.13
C ILE A 67 40.78 4.26 -6.41
N VAL A 68 39.60 4.55 -5.89
CA VAL A 68 38.42 3.69 -6.03
C VAL A 68 37.26 4.43 -6.66
N SER A 69 36.52 3.72 -7.50
CA SER A 69 35.17 4.13 -7.95
C SER A 69 34.14 3.20 -7.32
N CYS A 70 33.07 3.75 -6.75
CA CYS A 70 31.94 3.04 -6.15
C CYS A 70 30.66 3.63 -6.76
N GLY A 71 30.04 2.95 -7.73
CA GLY A 71 28.90 3.49 -8.47
C GLY A 71 29.20 4.89 -9.03
N ALA A 72 28.36 5.88 -8.70
CA ALA A 72 28.53 7.29 -9.09
C ALA A 72 29.57 8.08 -8.26
N CYS A 73 30.20 7.44 -7.28
CA CYS A 73 31.19 8.06 -6.41
C CYS A 73 32.60 7.63 -6.80
N CYS A 74 33.57 8.53 -6.65
CA CYS A 74 34.99 8.19 -6.73
C CYS A 74 35.73 8.83 -5.56
N GLY A 75 36.96 8.39 -5.31
CA GLY A 75 37.82 9.00 -4.30
C GLY A 75 39.10 8.21 -4.07
N LYS A 76 40.03 8.83 -3.35
CA LYS A 76 41.27 8.20 -2.91
C LYS A 76 41.11 7.66 -1.50
N VAL A 77 41.53 6.42 -1.26
CA VAL A 77 41.49 5.78 0.06
C VAL A 77 42.42 6.53 1.02
N ARG A 78 41.86 7.23 2.00
CA ARG A 78 42.64 7.94 3.03
C ARG A 78 43.01 7.04 4.19
N SER A 79 42.09 6.17 4.58
CA SER A 79 42.26 5.23 5.69
C SER A 79 41.35 4.03 5.48
N LEU A 80 41.86 2.86 5.87
CA LEU A 80 41.09 1.63 6.00
C LEU A 80 41.04 1.22 7.47
N THR A 81 39.88 0.79 7.94
CA THR A 81 39.66 0.32 9.32
C THR A 81 39.00 -1.05 9.27
N ASN A 82 39.45 -2.00 10.09
CA ASN A 82 38.83 -3.32 10.16
C ASN A 82 37.57 -3.33 11.05
N SER A 83 36.88 -4.47 11.12
CA SER A 83 35.69 -4.67 11.96
C SER A 83 35.93 -4.45 13.46
N ALA A 84 37.18 -4.58 13.93
CA ALA A 84 37.58 -4.32 15.31
C ALA A 84 37.90 -2.83 15.57
N GLY A 85 37.70 -1.94 14.60
CA GLY A 85 37.96 -0.51 14.73
C GLY A 85 39.45 -0.14 14.67
N ARG A 86 40.33 -1.07 14.28
CA ARG A 86 41.77 -0.82 14.15
C ARG A 86 42.12 -0.42 12.72
N PRO A 87 42.99 0.59 12.53
CA PRO A 87 43.45 0.96 11.19
C PRO A 87 44.29 -0.17 10.58
N VAL A 88 44.09 -0.44 9.30
CA VAL A 88 44.81 -1.45 8.53
C VAL A 88 45.42 -0.83 7.26
N GLY A 89 46.61 -1.27 6.87
CA GLY A 89 47.29 -0.75 5.67
C GLY A 89 46.77 -1.36 4.37
N GLU A 90 46.34 -2.62 4.42
CA GLU A 90 45.83 -3.40 3.30
C GLU A 90 44.68 -4.32 3.71
N ALA A 91 43.81 -4.66 2.75
CA ALA A 91 42.67 -5.54 2.91
C ALA A 91 42.61 -6.52 1.73
N GLY A 92 42.85 -7.80 2.02
CA GLY A 92 42.75 -8.89 1.04
C GLY A 92 41.30 -9.33 0.78
N PRO A 93 41.11 -10.37 -0.05
CA PRO A 93 39.79 -10.90 -0.37
C PRO A 93 39.11 -11.48 0.88
N SER A 94 37.78 -11.44 0.89
CA SER A 94 36.89 -11.91 1.97
C SER A 94 36.94 -11.10 3.28
N ILE A 95 37.63 -9.95 3.29
CA ILE A 95 37.69 -9.05 4.44
C ILE A 95 36.74 -7.87 4.23
N ALA A 96 35.92 -7.57 5.24
CA ALA A 96 35.15 -6.35 5.30
C ALA A 96 35.98 -5.21 5.92
N VAL A 97 36.08 -4.08 5.24
CA VAL A 97 36.81 -2.90 5.70
C VAL A 97 36.01 -1.63 5.54
N GLN A 98 36.16 -0.74 6.51
CA GLN A 98 35.60 0.59 6.45
C GLN A 98 36.61 1.52 5.75
N LEU A 99 36.19 2.06 4.62
CA LEU A 99 36.92 3.00 3.80
C LEU A 99 36.46 4.44 4.08
N ILE A 100 37.44 5.33 4.19
CA ILE A 100 37.24 6.78 4.31
C ILE A 100 37.97 7.47 3.15
N GLY A 101 37.32 8.46 2.52
CA GLY A 101 37.94 9.27 1.47
C GLY A 101 37.17 9.37 0.15
N LEU A 102 35.94 8.86 0.11
CA LEU A 102 35.04 9.06 -1.02
C LEU A 102 34.52 10.51 -1.07
N ASN A 103 34.20 10.97 -2.27
CA ASN A 103 33.66 12.31 -2.48
C ASN A 103 32.21 12.44 -2.01
N ALA A 104 31.44 11.35 -2.08
CA ALA A 104 30.04 11.28 -1.69
C ALA A 104 29.74 9.89 -1.08
N VAL A 105 28.56 9.75 -0.46
CA VAL A 105 28.10 8.49 0.12
C VAL A 105 27.58 7.58 -1.01
N PRO A 106 28.18 6.40 -1.24
CA PRO A 106 27.69 5.45 -2.25
C PRO A 106 26.41 4.75 -1.77
N ASN A 107 25.70 4.11 -2.70
CA ASN A 107 24.53 3.32 -2.32
C ASN A 107 24.96 1.95 -1.77
N ALA A 108 24.13 1.36 -0.92
CA ALA A 108 24.33 -0.02 -0.49
C ALA A 108 24.14 -0.96 -1.69
N GLY A 109 25.03 -1.95 -1.84
CA GLY A 109 25.01 -2.87 -2.97
C GLY A 109 25.74 -2.38 -4.23
N ASP A 110 26.23 -1.13 -4.27
CA ASP A 110 27.06 -0.67 -5.38
C ASP A 110 28.36 -1.49 -5.47
N GLU A 111 28.77 -1.82 -6.69
CA GLU A 111 30.07 -2.43 -6.94
C GLU A 111 31.17 -1.36 -6.86
N PHE A 112 32.31 -1.73 -6.29
CA PHE A 112 33.50 -0.91 -6.28
C PHE A 112 34.66 -1.56 -7.03
N GLN A 113 35.49 -0.71 -7.63
CA GLN A 113 36.69 -1.11 -8.35
C GLN A 113 37.83 -0.13 -8.05
N ALA A 114 39.02 -0.68 -7.79
CA ALA A 114 40.25 0.09 -7.71
C ALA A 114 40.84 0.35 -9.10
N HIS A 115 41.32 1.57 -9.31
CA HIS A 115 41.92 2.05 -10.54
C HIS A 115 43.35 2.52 -10.30
N THR A 116 44.17 2.50 -11.35
CA THR A 116 45.54 3.01 -11.30
C THR A 116 45.62 4.52 -11.43
N ASN A 117 44.71 5.13 -12.19
CA ASN A 117 44.67 6.56 -12.47
C ASN A 117 43.40 7.22 -11.94
N ASP A 118 43.52 8.46 -11.44
CA ASP A 118 42.37 9.27 -10.99
C ASP A 118 41.39 9.57 -12.13
N GLY A 119 41.92 9.82 -13.33
CA GLY A 119 41.10 10.12 -14.51
C GLY A 119 40.21 8.97 -14.93
N ASP A 120 40.67 7.73 -14.78
CA ASP A 120 39.89 6.53 -15.16
C ASP A 120 38.80 6.25 -14.13
N ALA A 121 39.10 6.41 -12.83
CA ALA A 121 38.12 6.31 -11.77
C ALA A 121 36.99 7.35 -11.88
N ARG A 122 37.34 8.61 -12.24
CA ARG A 122 36.34 9.66 -12.47
C ARG A 122 35.44 9.35 -13.66
N LYS A 123 36.01 8.95 -14.81
CA LYS A 123 35.22 8.56 -15.99
C LYS A 123 34.27 7.41 -15.68
N ALA A 124 34.72 6.42 -14.91
CA ALA A 124 33.87 5.30 -14.49
C ALA A 124 32.71 5.78 -13.60
N ALA A 125 32.98 6.66 -12.63
CA ALA A 125 31.96 7.23 -11.76
C ALA A 125 30.97 8.14 -12.51
N ASP A 126 31.45 8.96 -13.45
CA ASP A 126 30.62 9.82 -14.28
C ASP A 126 29.71 8.98 -15.18
N ALA A 127 30.24 7.94 -15.82
CA ALA A 127 29.46 7.02 -16.65
C ALA A 127 28.38 6.28 -15.83
N ALA A 128 28.71 5.83 -14.62
CA ALA A 128 27.74 5.22 -13.72
C ALA A 128 26.66 6.22 -13.26
N GLY A 129 27.05 7.47 -12.98
CA GLY A 129 26.14 8.55 -12.62
C GLY A 129 25.19 8.96 -13.75
N GLU A 130 25.67 8.98 -14.99
CA GLU A 130 24.86 9.18 -16.19
C GLU A 130 23.88 8.02 -16.39
N GLY A 131 24.33 6.77 -16.22
CA GLY A 131 23.48 5.59 -16.27
C GLY A 131 22.34 5.64 -15.25
N LEU A 132 22.64 6.01 -14.00
CA LEU A 132 21.64 6.19 -12.94
C LEU A 132 20.65 7.33 -13.25
N ARG A 133 21.13 8.45 -13.79
CA ARG A 133 20.25 9.55 -14.23
C ARG A 133 19.33 9.11 -15.36
N ALA A 134 19.86 8.44 -16.37
CA ALA A 134 19.09 7.93 -17.50
C ALA A 134 18.02 6.91 -17.03
N ALA A 135 18.38 6.00 -16.13
CA ALA A 135 17.45 5.05 -15.53
C ALA A 135 16.33 5.76 -14.76
N ARG A 136 16.65 6.76 -13.93
CA ARG A 136 15.64 7.57 -13.21
C ARG A 136 14.69 8.29 -14.17
N ILE A 137 15.20 8.87 -15.26
CA ILE A 137 14.36 9.54 -16.26
C ILE A 137 13.44 8.53 -16.97
N ALA A 138 13.94 7.34 -17.30
CA ALA A 138 13.16 6.28 -17.91
C ALA A 138 12.06 5.74 -16.97
N GLU A 139 12.35 5.59 -15.67
CA GLU A 139 11.37 5.23 -14.64
C GLU A 139 10.28 6.31 -14.50
N MET A 140 10.66 7.59 -14.47
CA MET A 140 9.72 8.70 -14.42
C MET A 140 8.82 8.75 -15.66
N SER A 141 9.36 8.38 -16.83
CA SER A 141 8.59 8.25 -18.07
C SER A 141 7.58 7.09 -18.02
N THR A 142 7.97 5.96 -17.44
CA THR A 142 7.13 4.75 -17.39
C THR A 142 6.04 4.83 -16.31
N THR A 143 6.32 5.51 -15.19
CA THR A 143 5.41 5.65 -14.04
C THR A 143 4.39 6.80 -14.24
N GLY A 144 4.35 7.44 -15.42
CA GLY A 144 3.45 8.56 -15.69
C GLY A 144 3.76 9.84 -14.90
N SER A 145 4.91 9.90 -14.22
CA SER A 145 5.37 11.07 -13.46
C SER A 145 6.04 12.13 -14.33
N MET A 146 6.34 11.82 -15.60
CA MET A 146 6.63 12.82 -16.61
C MET A 146 5.32 13.57 -16.90
N VAL A 147 5.09 14.61 -16.11
CA VAL A 147 4.00 15.54 -16.31
C VAL A 147 4.23 16.22 -17.67
N THR A 148 3.58 15.71 -18.71
CA THR A 148 3.53 16.39 -20.01
C THR A 148 2.70 17.66 -19.86
N LEU A 149 2.92 18.67 -20.72
CA LEU A 149 2.16 19.93 -20.70
C LEU A 149 0.63 19.69 -20.75
N SER A 150 0.22 18.59 -21.40
CA SER A 150 -1.18 18.14 -21.49
C SER A 150 -1.73 17.55 -20.19
N SER A 151 -0.87 17.03 -19.32
CA SER A 151 -1.26 16.49 -18.01
C SER A 151 -1.33 17.59 -16.95
N LEU A 152 -0.51 18.65 -17.03
CA LEU A 152 -0.62 19.83 -16.12
C LEU A 152 -2.01 20.45 -16.16
N ALA A 153 -2.61 20.54 -17.35
CA ALA A 153 -3.93 21.15 -17.52
C ALA A 153 -5.08 20.36 -16.90
N THR A 154 -4.92 19.06 -16.64
CA THR A 154 -5.93 18.22 -15.96
C THR A 154 -5.63 18.01 -14.47
N PHE A 155 -4.43 18.31 -13.99
CA PHE A 155 -4.07 18.13 -12.57
C PHE A 155 -4.64 19.20 -11.65
N ASP A 156 -5.10 20.34 -12.14
CA ASP A 156 -5.64 21.41 -11.28
C ASP A 156 -7.13 21.22 -10.94
N GLU A 157 -7.91 20.43 -11.69
CA GLU A 157 -9.37 20.33 -11.49
C GLU A 157 -9.83 19.11 -10.67
N ASP A 158 -9.09 18.01 -10.65
CA ASP A 158 -9.49 16.77 -9.93
C ASP A 158 -8.81 16.60 -8.53
N THR A 159 -7.93 17.52 -8.14
CA THR A 159 -6.98 17.33 -7.00
C THR A 159 -7.50 17.82 -5.64
N ASP A 160 -8.79 18.08 -5.48
CA ASP A 160 -9.33 18.41 -4.14
C ASP A 160 -9.64 17.15 -3.29
N THR A 161 -9.44 15.95 -3.86
CA THR A 161 -9.82 14.68 -3.20
C THR A 161 -8.65 13.91 -2.59
N LEU A 162 -7.45 13.93 -3.18
CA LEU A 162 -6.30 13.16 -2.70
C LEU A 162 -5.37 14.03 -1.85
N GLN A 163 -5.45 13.84 -0.54
CA GLN A 163 -4.56 14.48 0.41
C GLN A 163 -3.12 13.97 0.21
N ARG A 164 -2.14 14.87 0.10
CA ARG A 164 -0.72 14.52 -0.06
C ARG A 164 0.03 14.87 1.21
N MET A 165 0.86 13.95 1.68
CA MET A 165 1.74 14.19 2.83
C MET A 165 3.20 14.17 2.37
N ASN A 166 3.87 15.31 2.54
CA ASN A 166 5.27 15.47 2.17
C ASN A 166 6.19 15.03 3.31
N LEU A 167 7.13 14.15 3.00
CA LEU A 167 8.07 13.57 3.96
C LEU A 167 9.52 13.77 3.50
N ILE A 168 10.37 14.15 4.46
CA ILE A 168 11.83 14.13 4.32
C ILE A 168 12.37 13.08 5.30
N ILE A 169 13.15 12.13 4.80
CA ILE A 169 13.70 11.03 5.60
C ILE A 169 15.22 11.17 5.63
N LYS A 170 15.77 11.25 6.84
CA LYS A 170 17.20 11.21 7.12
C LYS A 170 17.50 10.03 8.02
N GLY A 171 18.56 9.30 7.73
CA GLY A 171 19.00 8.16 8.53
C GLY A 171 20.51 8.18 8.73
N ASP A 172 20.98 7.38 9.68
CA ASP A 172 22.41 7.17 9.90
C ASP A 172 23.07 6.55 8.66
N THR A 173 22.49 5.49 8.12
CA THR A 173 23.02 4.69 7.00
C THR A 173 22.08 4.74 5.80
N SER A 174 22.65 4.61 4.60
CA SER A 174 21.87 4.62 3.34
C SER A 174 20.88 3.46 3.27
N GLY A 175 21.27 2.26 3.72
CA GLY A 175 20.42 1.07 3.71
C GLY A 175 19.17 1.21 4.59
N VAL A 176 19.29 1.86 5.75
CA VAL A 176 18.14 2.10 6.63
C VAL A 176 17.13 3.06 6.01
N VAL A 177 17.60 4.11 5.34
CA VAL A 177 16.71 5.06 4.64
C VAL A 177 15.89 4.35 3.56
N GLU A 178 16.51 3.43 2.83
CA GLU A 178 15.83 2.63 1.81
C GLU A 178 14.83 1.64 2.43
N ALA A 179 15.22 0.97 3.51
CA ALA A 179 14.34 0.06 4.25
C ALA A 179 13.09 0.77 4.80
N ILE A 180 13.25 1.97 5.37
CA ILE A 180 12.14 2.79 5.87
C ILE A 180 11.23 3.19 4.70
N LYS A 181 11.79 3.63 3.58
CA LYS A 181 11.01 3.97 2.39
C LYS A 181 10.19 2.78 1.90
N GLY A 182 10.78 1.58 1.83
CA GLY A 182 10.09 0.35 1.46
C GLY A 182 8.96 -0.01 2.43
N ALA A 183 9.20 0.13 3.74
CA ALA A 183 8.18 -0.12 4.76
C ALA A 183 6.99 0.85 4.65
N LEU A 184 7.26 2.14 4.42
CA LEU A 184 6.23 3.16 4.25
C LEU A 184 5.46 3.03 2.92
N GLN A 185 6.09 2.51 1.88
CA GLN A 185 5.40 2.15 0.63
C GLN A 185 4.42 1.00 0.80
N GLY A 186 4.61 0.14 1.80
CA GLY A 186 3.67 -0.94 2.14
C GLY A 186 2.37 -0.46 2.79
N LEU A 187 2.30 0.80 3.25
CA LEU A 187 1.09 1.38 3.81
C LEU A 187 0.05 1.67 2.70
N PRO A 188 -1.25 1.51 2.97
CA PRO A 188 -2.29 1.81 1.99
C PRO A 188 -2.38 3.32 1.73
N GLN A 189 -2.29 3.72 0.45
CA GLN A 189 -2.21 5.13 0.02
C GLN A 189 -3.40 5.59 -0.82
N GLU A 190 -4.58 4.97 -0.67
CA GLU A 190 -5.77 5.29 -1.45
C GLU A 190 -6.33 6.69 -1.13
N SER A 191 -6.32 7.08 0.15
CA SER A 191 -6.86 8.38 0.61
C SER A 191 -5.79 9.44 0.86
N VAL A 192 -4.60 9.01 1.31
CA VAL A 192 -3.45 9.90 1.58
C VAL A 192 -2.22 9.36 0.86
N VAL A 193 -1.67 10.15 -0.06
CA VAL A 193 -0.48 9.78 -0.82
C VAL A 193 0.77 10.31 -0.12
N LEU A 194 1.73 9.42 0.16
CA LEU A 194 3.03 9.79 0.71
C LEU A 194 3.96 10.27 -0.40
N ARG A 195 4.47 11.50 -0.28
CA ARG A 195 5.45 12.07 -1.21
C ARG A 195 6.80 12.24 -0.50
N TYR A 196 7.78 11.49 -0.96
CA TYR A 196 9.16 11.60 -0.48
C TYR A 196 9.86 12.74 -1.22
N LEU A 197 10.17 13.83 -0.52
CA LEU A 197 10.89 14.98 -1.11
C LEU A 197 12.40 14.73 -1.16
N LEU A 198 12.93 14.20 -0.05
CA LEU A 198 14.35 13.88 0.09
C LEU A 198 14.50 12.65 0.98
N CYS A 199 15.33 11.71 0.53
CA CYS A 199 15.74 10.54 1.28
C CYS A 199 17.25 10.45 1.17
N ALA A 200 17.97 10.71 2.26
CA ALA A 200 19.43 10.73 2.25
C ALA A 200 20.00 10.24 3.59
N ALA A 201 21.21 9.69 3.54
CA ALA A 201 21.97 9.36 4.74
C ALA A 201 22.68 10.62 5.29
N GLY A 202 22.88 10.67 6.60
CA GLY A 202 23.52 11.76 7.32
C GLY A 202 22.58 12.56 8.21
N ASP A 203 23.18 13.42 9.03
CA ASP A 203 22.47 14.26 9.99
C ASP A 203 21.47 15.24 9.33
N ILE A 204 20.50 15.68 10.12
CA ILE A 204 19.52 16.69 9.72
C ILE A 204 20.19 18.06 9.69
N THR A 205 20.09 18.75 8.56
CA THR A 205 20.66 20.09 8.35
C THR A 205 19.58 21.18 8.32
N THR A 206 19.97 22.44 8.43
CA THR A 206 19.04 23.58 8.32
C THR A 206 18.37 23.63 6.94
N SER A 207 19.09 23.26 5.88
CA SER A 207 18.54 23.20 4.51
C SER A 207 17.43 22.16 4.37
N ASP A 208 17.49 21.05 5.12
CA ASP A 208 16.42 20.05 5.14
C ASP A 208 15.15 20.63 5.78
N VAL A 209 15.30 21.45 6.83
CA VAL A 209 14.19 22.16 7.49
C VAL A 209 13.59 23.23 6.57
N ASP A 210 14.41 23.97 5.84
CA ASP A 210 13.93 24.97 4.88
C ASP A 210 13.12 24.32 3.74
N LEU A 211 13.59 23.17 3.23
CA LEU A 211 12.86 22.39 2.23
C LEU A 211 11.51 21.87 2.77
N ALA A 212 11.49 21.43 4.03
CA ALA A 212 10.27 21.03 4.72
C ALA A 212 9.29 22.19 4.88
N ALA A 213 9.77 23.37 5.29
CA ALA A 213 8.97 24.57 5.47
C ALA A 213 8.34 25.03 4.14
N ALA A 214 9.12 25.07 3.07
CA ALA A 214 8.64 25.46 1.74
C ALA A 214 7.54 24.53 1.19
N SER A 215 7.61 23.25 1.54
CA SER A 215 6.68 22.23 1.03
C SER A 215 5.63 21.79 2.05
N SER A 216 5.55 22.41 3.23
CA SER A 216 4.69 21.96 4.34
C SER A 216 4.84 20.46 4.66
N GLY A 217 6.09 19.99 4.74
CA GLY A 217 6.45 18.60 5.01
C GLY A 217 6.92 18.36 6.45
N MET A 218 6.94 17.09 6.85
CA MET A 218 7.52 16.63 8.12
C MET A 218 8.92 16.05 7.87
N VAL A 219 9.83 16.29 8.82
CA VAL A 219 11.18 15.70 8.80
C VAL A 219 11.22 14.52 9.77
N VAL A 220 11.68 13.38 9.27
CA VAL A 220 11.82 12.13 10.01
C VAL A 220 13.30 11.73 10.05
N GLY A 221 13.85 11.63 11.25
CA GLY A 221 15.22 11.18 11.52
C GLY A 221 15.26 9.78 12.12
N PHE A 222 16.11 8.89 11.61
CA PHE A 222 16.32 7.56 12.18
C PHE A 222 17.73 7.39 12.73
N ASN A 223 17.84 7.08 14.03
CA ASN A 223 19.10 6.97 14.77
C ASN A 223 19.97 8.23 14.70
N LEU A 224 19.33 9.41 14.62
CA LEU A 224 19.98 10.72 14.56
C LEU A 224 19.58 11.58 15.74
N ASN A 225 20.51 12.37 16.24
CA ASN A 225 20.24 13.42 17.21
C ASN A 225 20.44 14.79 16.53
N PRO A 226 19.37 15.55 16.25
CA PRO A 226 19.48 16.85 15.61
C PRO A 226 20.17 17.86 16.54
N ASP A 227 21.01 18.72 15.96
CA ASP A 227 21.68 19.78 16.70
C ASP A 227 20.67 20.83 17.20
N GLU A 228 20.97 21.49 18.32
CA GLU A 228 20.09 22.50 18.94
C GLU A 228 19.78 23.67 17.98
N ALA A 229 20.77 24.06 17.16
CA ALA A 229 20.59 25.07 16.13
C ALA A 229 19.47 24.70 15.14
N VAL A 230 19.42 23.44 14.71
CA VAL A 230 18.41 22.92 13.78
C VAL A 230 17.03 22.88 14.44
N LEU A 231 16.96 22.45 15.71
CA LEU A 231 15.70 22.43 16.47
C LEU A 231 15.12 23.82 16.69
N SER A 232 15.97 24.81 17.02
CA SER A 232 15.53 26.19 17.20
C SER A 232 15.04 26.82 15.89
N HIS A 233 15.67 26.47 14.76
CA HIS A 233 15.26 26.90 13.43
C HIS A 233 13.92 26.28 13.02
N ALA A 234 13.75 24.98 13.26
CA ALA A 234 12.49 24.28 13.01
C ALA A 234 11.31 24.84 13.81
N LYS A 235 11.52 25.17 15.09
CA LYS A 235 10.51 25.82 15.94
C LYS A 235 10.09 27.18 15.39
N ARG A 236 11.02 27.96 14.82
CA ARG A 236 10.74 29.26 14.23
C ARG A 236 9.88 29.16 12.97
N LEU A 237 10.15 28.14 12.15
CA LEU A 237 9.42 27.90 10.91
C LEU A 237 8.16 27.04 11.10
N GLY A 238 7.91 26.54 12.31
CA GLY A 238 6.78 25.65 12.60
C GLY A 238 6.89 24.27 11.96
N VAL A 239 8.11 23.80 11.68
CA VAL A 239 8.35 22.48 11.07
C VAL A 239 8.48 21.41 12.14
N THR A 240 7.75 20.31 11.99
CA THR A 240 7.83 19.15 12.87
C THR A 240 9.04 18.29 12.52
N ILE A 241 9.93 18.06 13.50
CA ILE A 241 11.05 17.12 13.41
C ILE A 241 10.82 16.00 14.41
N ASN A 242 10.67 14.77 13.91
CA ASN A 242 10.54 13.58 14.75
C ASN A 242 11.76 12.68 14.56
N THR A 243 12.30 12.17 15.66
CA THR A 243 13.46 11.26 15.65
C THR A 243 13.11 9.94 16.30
N TYR A 244 13.58 8.85 15.71
CA TYR A 244 13.23 7.49 16.11
C TYR A 244 14.47 6.62 16.23
N LYS A 245 14.42 5.65 17.15
CA LYS A 245 15.43 4.57 17.27
C LYS A 245 14.90 3.21 16.84
N VAL A 246 13.58 3.06 16.76
CA VAL A 246 12.88 1.81 16.45
C VAL A 246 11.98 2.07 15.25
N ILE A 247 12.10 1.23 14.21
CA ILE A 247 11.40 1.44 12.94
C ILE A 247 9.88 1.33 13.06
N TYR A 248 9.38 0.46 13.94
CA TYR A 248 7.94 0.28 14.16
C TYR A 248 7.28 1.55 14.69
N ASN A 249 7.89 2.21 15.68
CA ASN A 249 7.37 3.47 16.21
C ASN A 249 7.29 4.57 15.13
N LEU A 250 8.27 4.60 14.22
CA LEU A 250 8.25 5.53 13.09
C LEU A 250 7.05 5.24 12.17
N ILE A 251 6.82 3.98 11.82
CA ILE A 251 5.72 3.57 10.95
C ILE A 251 4.37 3.91 11.60
N ASP A 252 4.22 3.62 12.90
CA ASP A 252 3.00 3.89 13.65
C ASP A 252 2.68 5.38 13.73
N ASP A 253 3.69 6.22 14.00
CA ASP A 253 3.51 7.68 14.06
C ASP A 253 3.21 8.28 12.68
N VAL A 254 3.81 7.75 11.60
CA VAL A 254 3.46 8.16 10.23
C VAL A 254 2.04 7.73 9.89
N LYS A 255 1.61 6.52 10.28
CA LYS A 255 0.23 6.06 10.11
C LYS A 255 -0.74 6.97 10.87
N ALA A 256 -0.44 7.33 12.12
CA ALA A 256 -1.25 8.26 12.91
C ALA A 256 -1.31 9.66 12.27
N ALA A 257 -0.20 10.14 11.69
CA ALA A 257 -0.17 11.39 10.96
C ALA A 257 -1.03 11.35 9.67
N MET A 258 -1.06 10.20 8.97
CA MET A 258 -1.96 9.98 7.84
C MET A 258 -3.42 10.00 8.28
N GLU A 259 -3.75 9.34 9.38
CA GLU A 259 -5.11 9.32 9.95
C GLU A 259 -5.57 10.71 10.38
N GLY A 260 -4.68 11.52 10.97
CA GLY A 260 -4.97 12.91 11.32
C GLY A 260 -5.24 13.83 10.11
N LYS A 261 -4.79 13.43 8.91
CA LYS A 261 -5.07 14.13 7.66
C LYS A 261 -6.36 13.65 6.97
N LEU A 262 -6.96 12.55 7.43
CA LEU A 262 -8.23 12.08 6.89
C LEU A 262 -9.36 13.02 7.27
N ARG A 263 -10.28 13.23 6.33
CA ARG A 263 -11.51 13.97 6.59
C ARG A 263 -12.37 13.18 7.56
N THR A 264 -12.82 13.84 8.63
CA THR A 264 -13.73 13.23 9.58
C THR A 264 -15.10 13.01 8.94
N ILE A 265 -15.65 11.81 9.04
CA ILE A 265 -16.99 11.51 8.51
C ILE A 265 -18.01 11.80 9.60
N GLU A 266 -19.04 12.54 9.20
CA GLU A 266 -20.24 12.77 10.01
C GLU A 266 -21.16 11.57 9.88
N GLU A 267 -21.29 10.78 10.94
CA GLU A 267 -22.23 9.67 10.99
C GLU A 267 -23.51 10.11 11.70
N ARG A 268 -24.65 9.78 11.11
CA ARG A 268 -25.96 10.03 11.71
C ARG A 268 -26.29 8.89 12.66
N GLN A 269 -26.19 9.14 13.96
CA GLN A 269 -26.64 8.18 14.96
C GLN A 269 -28.11 8.42 15.26
N PRO A 270 -29.04 7.50 14.91
CA PRO A 270 -30.45 7.65 15.23
C PRO A 270 -30.63 7.63 16.76
N LEU A 271 -31.29 8.65 17.31
CA LEU A 271 -31.58 8.75 18.74
C LEU A 271 -32.97 8.21 19.08
N GLY A 272 -33.96 8.49 18.22
CA GLY A 272 -35.33 8.09 18.46
C GLY A 272 -36.31 8.59 17.40
N THR A 273 -37.52 8.06 17.47
CA THR A 273 -38.63 8.38 16.59
C THR A 273 -39.84 8.81 17.42
N ALA A 274 -40.60 9.78 16.91
CA ALA A 274 -41.78 10.29 17.57
C ALA A 274 -42.86 10.67 16.56
N THR A 275 -44.12 10.40 16.93
CA THR A 275 -45.28 10.70 16.08
C THR A 275 -46.05 11.90 16.60
N VAL A 276 -46.41 12.82 15.69
CA VAL A 276 -47.20 14.02 16.00
C VAL A 276 -48.67 13.65 16.21
N LYS A 277 -49.20 13.90 17.41
CA LYS A 277 -50.61 13.66 17.75
C LYS A 277 -51.50 14.89 17.61
N ALA A 278 -50.98 16.06 17.99
CA ALA A 278 -51.73 17.30 17.96
C ALA A 278 -50.80 18.48 17.70
N VAL A 279 -51.29 19.53 17.05
CA VAL A 279 -50.51 20.74 16.80
C VAL A 279 -51.07 21.88 17.64
N PHE A 280 -50.21 22.46 18.48
CA PHE A 280 -50.56 23.53 19.39
C PHE A 280 -49.95 24.86 18.91
N GLY A 281 -50.76 25.91 18.90
CA GLY A 281 -50.28 27.28 18.67
C GLY A 281 -51.11 28.06 17.64
N SER A 282 -51.36 29.33 17.98
CA SER A 282 -52.03 30.31 17.11
C SER A 282 -51.06 31.48 16.91
N GLY A 283 -50.42 31.58 15.73
CA GLY A 283 -49.46 32.63 15.40
C GLY A 283 -48.25 32.15 14.57
N LYS A 284 -47.12 32.88 14.64
CA LYS A 284 -45.87 32.62 13.88
C LYS A 284 -45.03 31.44 14.39
N LYS A 285 -45.31 30.90 15.59
CA LYS A 285 -44.63 29.72 16.16
C LYS A 285 -45.67 28.66 16.51
N LYS A 286 -45.63 27.52 15.81
CA LYS A 286 -46.45 26.32 16.12
C LYS A 286 -45.57 25.26 16.76
N VAL A 287 -46.11 24.57 17.77
CA VAL A 287 -45.45 23.51 18.52
C VAL A 287 -46.21 22.21 18.27
N ALA A 288 -45.51 21.12 17.97
CA ALA A 288 -46.12 19.81 17.79
C ALA A 288 -46.15 19.07 19.13
N GLY A 289 -47.34 18.64 19.56
CA GLY A 289 -47.50 17.66 20.61
C GLY A 289 -47.23 16.27 20.05
N VAL A 290 -46.15 15.65 20.50
CA VAL A 290 -45.63 14.38 20.02
C VAL A 290 -45.57 13.36 21.15
N VAL A 291 -45.64 12.09 20.75
CA VAL A 291 -45.35 10.95 21.62
C VAL A 291 -44.14 10.24 21.09
N VAL A 292 -43.19 9.95 21.98
CA VAL A 292 -41.96 9.24 21.63
C VAL A 292 -42.29 7.75 21.48
N ASP A 293 -42.12 7.23 20.27
CA ASP A 293 -42.40 5.83 19.95
C ASP A 293 -41.19 4.95 20.30
N GLU A 294 -40.00 5.37 19.87
CA GLU A 294 -38.75 4.63 20.09
C GLU A 294 -37.61 5.56 20.46
N GLY A 295 -36.71 5.09 21.33
CA GLY A 295 -35.49 5.82 21.73
C GLY A 295 -35.74 7.05 22.59
N LYS A 296 -35.06 8.16 22.30
CA LYS A 296 -35.21 9.41 23.05
C LYS A 296 -35.13 10.65 22.17
N LEU A 297 -35.87 11.69 22.54
CA LEU A 297 -35.77 13.01 21.94
C LEU A 297 -34.87 13.89 22.81
N GLN A 298 -33.87 14.54 22.20
CA GLN A 298 -32.93 15.42 22.89
C GLN A 298 -32.94 16.82 22.27
N LYS A 299 -32.86 17.84 23.12
CA LYS A 299 -32.79 19.24 22.69
C LYS A 299 -31.46 19.48 21.97
N GLY A 300 -31.50 20.17 20.83
CA GLY A 300 -30.31 20.46 20.02
C GLY A 300 -29.88 19.34 19.07
N ALA A 301 -30.53 18.16 19.11
CA ALA A 301 -30.35 17.13 18.09
C ALA A 301 -30.91 17.58 16.73
N GLN A 302 -30.40 16.99 15.65
CA GLN A 302 -30.99 17.15 14.32
C GLN A 302 -32.26 16.30 14.24
N MET A 303 -33.27 16.79 13.53
CA MET A 303 -34.52 16.11 13.27
C MET A 303 -34.89 16.18 11.80
N GLU A 304 -35.42 15.07 11.31
CA GLU A 304 -36.05 14.95 10.00
C GLU A 304 -37.53 14.63 10.20
N VAL A 305 -38.40 15.45 9.60
CA VAL A 305 -39.85 15.26 9.64
C VAL A 305 -40.28 14.61 8.33
N THR A 306 -40.88 13.44 8.44
CA THR A 306 -41.40 12.65 7.33
C THR A 306 -42.92 12.64 7.34
N ARG A 307 -43.53 12.80 6.15
CA ARG A 307 -44.98 12.77 5.96
C ARG A 307 -45.37 11.62 5.03
N GLY A 308 -46.30 10.78 5.49
CA GLY A 308 -46.77 9.63 4.73
C GLY A 308 -45.70 8.53 4.62
N LYS A 309 -45.55 7.94 3.43
CA LYS A 309 -44.78 6.69 3.26
C LYS A 309 -43.26 6.85 3.13
N ASP A 310 -42.71 8.08 2.99
CA ASP A 310 -41.26 8.41 3.14
C ASP A 310 -40.86 9.82 2.64
N THR A 311 -41.80 10.77 2.46
CA THR A 311 -41.42 12.11 1.97
C THR A 311 -40.82 12.96 3.10
N ILE A 312 -39.53 13.31 3.00
CA ILE A 312 -38.87 14.24 3.92
C ILE A 312 -39.38 15.65 3.62
N VAL A 313 -40.08 16.24 4.58
CA VAL A 313 -40.70 17.57 4.44
C VAL A 313 -39.81 18.65 5.04
N TYR A 314 -39.07 18.32 6.11
CA TYR A 314 -38.21 19.26 6.80
C TYR A 314 -37.02 18.56 7.45
N THR A 315 -35.86 19.20 7.39
CA THR A 315 -34.62 18.80 8.09
C THR A 315 -34.15 20.02 8.88
N GLY A 316 -33.98 19.88 10.20
CA GLY A 316 -33.56 21.00 11.05
C GLY A 316 -33.24 20.58 12.47
N LYS A 317 -32.98 21.55 13.35
CA LYS A 317 -32.62 21.28 14.76
C LYS A 317 -33.82 21.41 15.69
N VAL A 318 -33.86 20.56 16.73
CA VAL A 318 -34.84 20.64 17.83
C VAL A 318 -34.53 21.86 18.70
N ALA A 319 -35.33 22.91 18.57
CA ALA A 319 -35.12 24.20 19.25
C ALA A 319 -35.56 24.15 20.72
N SER A 320 -36.71 23.54 20.98
CA SER A 320 -37.26 23.43 22.33
C SER A 320 -38.03 22.13 22.53
N LEU A 321 -37.82 21.52 23.68
CA LEU A 321 -38.59 20.40 24.19
C LEU A 321 -39.28 20.85 25.47
N ARG A 322 -40.61 20.74 25.50
CA ARG A 322 -41.44 21.08 26.65
C ARG A 322 -42.28 19.91 27.09
N ARG A 323 -42.29 19.62 28.38
CA ARG A 323 -43.23 18.67 28.96
C ARG A 323 -44.19 19.44 29.84
N ILE A 324 -45.47 19.50 29.45
CA ILE A 324 -46.53 20.22 30.16
C ILE A 324 -46.22 21.73 30.24
N LYS A 325 -45.46 22.17 31.24
CA LYS A 325 -45.04 23.56 31.44
C LYS A 325 -43.51 23.74 31.51
N ASP A 326 -42.76 22.66 31.70
CA ASP A 326 -41.32 22.71 31.95
C ASP A 326 -40.51 22.46 30.68
N ASN A 327 -39.40 23.19 30.50
CA ASN A 327 -38.44 22.89 29.44
C ASN A 327 -37.55 21.73 29.91
N VAL A 328 -37.44 20.68 29.09
CA VAL A 328 -36.68 19.47 29.42
C VAL A 328 -35.58 19.28 28.37
N GLU A 329 -34.42 18.75 28.77
CA GLU A 329 -33.31 18.48 27.86
C GLU A 329 -33.48 17.18 27.06
N GLU A 330 -34.06 16.14 27.68
CA GLU A 330 -34.35 14.87 27.03
C GLU A 330 -35.69 14.27 27.47
N VAL A 331 -36.33 13.53 26.55
CA VAL A 331 -37.60 12.85 26.78
C VAL A 331 -37.48 11.40 26.33
N GLN A 332 -37.85 10.48 27.21
CA GLN A 332 -37.80 9.03 26.98
C GLN A 332 -39.08 8.49 26.33
N VAL A 333 -39.01 7.25 25.84
CA VAL A 333 -40.12 6.50 25.21
C VAL A 333 -41.41 6.56 26.03
N GLY A 334 -42.54 6.68 25.34
CA GLY A 334 -43.88 6.57 25.92
C GLY A 334 -44.37 7.83 26.65
N LEU A 335 -43.53 8.87 26.72
CA LEU A 335 -43.91 10.16 27.32
C LEU A 335 -44.34 11.16 26.24
N GLU A 336 -45.33 11.98 26.58
CA GLU A 336 -45.80 13.07 25.72
C GLU A 336 -44.93 14.31 25.91
N CYS A 337 -44.54 14.94 24.81
CA CYS A 337 -43.79 16.19 24.84
C CYS A 337 -44.20 17.13 23.70
N GLY A 338 -43.96 18.42 23.90
CA GLY A 338 -44.08 19.46 22.89
C GLY A 338 -42.73 19.72 22.25
N VAL A 339 -42.62 19.52 20.94
CA VAL A 339 -41.43 19.80 20.13
C VAL A 339 -41.64 21.10 19.35
N GLY A 340 -40.67 22.01 19.45
CA GLY A 340 -40.56 23.20 18.62
C GLY A 340 -39.35 23.14 17.70
N ALA A 341 -39.54 23.54 16.44
CA ALA A 341 -38.47 23.76 15.45
C ALA A 341 -38.18 25.26 15.31
N ASP A 342 -36.94 25.63 14.97
CA ASP A 342 -36.55 27.05 14.82
C ASP A 342 -37.15 27.72 13.58
N GLU A 343 -37.27 26.99 12.46
CA GLU A 343 -37.68 27.56 11.16
C GLU A 343 -38.88 26.84 10.52
N TRP A 344 -39.53 25.93 11.25
CA TRP A 344 -40.65 25.14 10.72
C TRP A 344 -41.97 25.37 11.47
N THR A 345 -43.02 25.67 10.70
CA THR A 345 -44.33 26.05 11.25
C THR A 345 -45.48 25.20 10.69
N SER A 346 -45.23 24.32 9.72
CA SER A 346 -46.28 23.56 9.01
C SER A 346 -46.37 22.11 9.48
N TRP A 347 -46.65 21.93 10.78
CA TRP A 347 -46.89 20.63 11.40
C TRP A 347 -48.27 20.08 11.01
N GLN A 348 -48.35 18.78 10.75
CA GLN A 348 -49.61 18.04 10.56
C GLN A 348 -49.68 16.85 11.51
N GLU A 349 -50.91 16.47 11.86
CA GLU A 349 -51.15 15.26 12.66
C GLU A 349 -50.79 14.02 11.84
N GLY A 350 -50.07 13.07 12.46
CA GLY A 350 -49.54 11.89 11.80
C GLY A 350 -48.18 12.06 11.13
N ASP A 351 -47.54 13.23 11.22
CA ASP A 351 -46.13 13.40 10.81
C ASP A 351 -45.21 12.58 11.76
N VAL A 352 -44.18 11.93 11.19
CA VAL A 352 -43.19 11.15 11.95
C VAL A 352 -41.87 11.89 11.99
N ILE A 353 -41.37 12.15 13.19
CA ILE A 353 -40.11 12.85 13.46
C ILE A 353 -39.04 11.81 13.77
N LYS A 354 -37.96 11.82 12.99
CA LYS A 354 -36.75 11.03 13.24
C LYS A 354 -35.67 11.96 13.78
N CYS A 355 -35.24 11.74 15.01
CA CYS A 355 -34.13 12.48 15.60
C CYS A 355 -32.82 11.71 15.45
N TYR A 356 -31.77 12.40 15.06
CA TYR A 356 -30.41 11.87 14.98
C TYR A 356 -29.39 12.86 15.54
N LEU A 357 -28.36 12.31 16.14
CA LEU A 357 -27.16 13.04 16.53
C LEU A 357 -26.15 12.93 15.40
N VAL A 358 -25.59 14.06 14.97
CA VAL A 358 -24.44 14.05 14.07
C VAL A 358 -23.22 13.84 14.94
N VAL A 359 -22.63 12.64 14.88
CA VAL A 359 -21.42 12.30 15.62
C VAL A 359 -20.26 12.30 14.63
N THR A 360 -19.27 13.12 14.90
CA THR A 360 -18.04 13.23 14.13
C THR A 360 -17.10 12.08 14.57
N LYS A 361 -16.88 11.07 13.71
CA LYS A 361 -15.97 9.95 14.00
C LYS A 361 -14.66 10.11 13.21
N SER A 362 -13.53 10.14 13.93
CA SER A 362 -12.19 10.05 13.33
C SER A 362 -12.00 8.66 12.72
N GLN A 363 -11.69 8.59 11.43
CA GLN A 363 -11.48 7.32 10.73
C GLN A 363 -10.09 6.76 11.00
N ARG A 364 -10.00 5.44 11.11
CA ARG A 364 -8.72 4.72 10.98
C ARG A 364 -8.41 4.44 9.52
N LEU A 365 -7.12 4.34 9.20
CA LEU A 365 -6.64 4.13 7.82
C LEU A 365 -7.21 2.84 7.19
N GLU A 366 -7.44 1.81 8.01
CA GLU A 366 -7.97 0.52 7.60
C GLU A 366 -9.47 0.56 7.27
N GLU A 367 -10.23 1.41 7.97
CA GLU A 367 -11.67 1.59 7.76
C GLU A 367 -11.95 2.45 6.52
N ALA A 368 -11.06 3.42 6.23
CA ALA A 368 -11.11 4.23 5.01
C ALA A 368 -11.02 3.36 3.73
N ARG A 369 -10.16 2.33 3.76
CA ARG A 369 -10.02 1.36 2.65
C ARG A 369 -11.34 0.63 2.35
N ALA A 370 -12.09 0.25 3.39
CA ALA A 370 -13.37 -0.43 3.23
C ALA A 370 -14.45 0.51 2.65
N ALA A 371 -14.46 1.79 3.06
CA ALA A 371 -15.44 2.77 2.57
C ALA A 371 -15.23 3.13 1.10
N THR A 372 -13.99 3.38 0.67
CA THR A 372 -13.69 3.71 -0.74
C THR A 372 -13.98 2.55 -1.68
N ALA A 373 -13.71 1.30 -1.26
CA ALA A 373 -14.04 0.11 -2.05
C ALA A 373 -15.56 -0.03 -2.33
N VAL A 374 -16.42 0.39 -1.39
CA VAL A 374 -17.89 0.35 -1.56
C VAL A 374 -18.36 1.42 -2.55
N ASP A 375 -17.79 2.63 -2.49
CA ASP A 375 -18.17 3.73 -3.38
C ASP A 375 -17.81 3.44 -4.85
N VAL A 376 -16.63 2.88 -5.13
CA VAL A 376 -16.20 2.54 -6.51
C VAL A 376 -17.10 1.44 -7.12
N ASN A 377 -17.52 0.45 -6.32
CA ASN A 377 -18.46 -0.58 -6.77
C ASN A 377 -19.85 0.00 -7.07
N SER A 378 -20.34 0.93 -6.24
CA SER A 378 -21.63 1.60 -6.48
C SER A 378 -21.64 2.49 -7.72
N LEU A 379 -20.50 3.10 -8.08
CA LEU A 379 -20.30 3.87 -9.30
C LEU A 379 -20.23 2.96 -10.54
N SER A 380 -19.57 1.79 -10.42
CA SER A 380 -19.50 0.79 -11.50
C SER A 380 -20.86 0.20 -11.89
N ASP A 381 -21.79 0.12 -10.93
CA ASP A 381 -23.11 -0.48 -11.13
C ASP A 381 -24.10 0.50 -11.82
N ARG A 382 -23.91 1.81 -11.62
CA ARG A 382 -24.64 2.86 -12.37
C ARG A 382 -24.19 2.93 -13.84
N GLY A 383 -22.91 2.66 -14.12
CA GLY A 383 -22.36 2.65 -15.48
C GLY A 383 -22.83 1.49 -16.38
N ARG A 384 -23.32 0.39 -15.79
CA ARG A 384 -23.80 -0.80 -16.55
C ARG A 384 -25.26 -0.71 -16.99
N ARG A 385 -26.05 0.23 -16.47
CA ARG A 385 -27.44 0.41 -16.88
C ARG A 385 -27.59 1.56 -17.88
N ARG A 386 -27.35 1.26 -19.17
CA ARG A 386 -28.01 1.82 -20.38
C ARG A 386 -27.03 1.93 -21.56
N ARG A 387 -26.96 0.88 -22.38
CA ARG A 387 -26.83 1.03 -23.83
C ARG A 387 -27.88 0.15 -24.49
N PRO A 388 -28.89 0.70 -25.21
CA PRO A 388 -29.87 -0.13 -25.91
C PRO A 388 -29.20 -0.88 -27.06
N ALA A 389 -29.50 -2.17 -27.19
CA ALA A 389 -28.91 -3.14 -28.13
C ALA A 389 -29.15 -2.83 -29.64
N GLN A 390 -29.76 -1.70 -29.98
CA GLN A 390 -30.16 -1.37 -31.36
C GLN A 390 -29.03 -0.81 -32.23
N GLN A 391 -27.92 -0.33 -31.63
CA GLN A 391 -26.87 0.35 -32.39
C GLN A 391 -25.80 -0.59 -32.96
N GLN A 392 -25.64 -1.79 -32.38
CA GLN A 392 -24.67 -2.79 -32.87
C GLN A 392 -25.16 -3.59 -34.10
N GLN A 393 -26.48 -3.72 -34.29
CA GLN A 393 -27.05 -4.44 -35.43
C GLN A 393 -27.01 -3.63 -36.75
N ARG A 394 -26.99 -2.29 -36.68
CA ARG A 394 -26.88 -1.42 -37.87
C ARG A 394 -25.46 -1.32 -38.42
N THR A 395 -24.44 -1.56 -37.59
CA THR A 395 -23.04 -1.50 -38.01
C THR A 395 -22.57 -2.80 -38.68
N SER A 396 -23.09 -3.97 -38.28
CA SER A 396 -22.74 -5.24 -38.92
C SER A 396 -23.34 -5.37 -40.33
N THR A 397 -24.61 -5.01 -40.50
CA THR A 397 -25.32 -5.09 -41.79
C THR A 397 -24.74 -4.16 -42.86
N ARG A 398 -24.18 -3.01 -42.48
CA ARG A 398 -23.54 -2.07 -43.43
C ARG A 398 -22.17 -2.55 -43.90
N CYS A 399 -21.41 -3.24 -43.05
CA CYS A 399 -20.11 -3.81 -43.43
C CYS A 399 -20.24 -5.05 -44.33
N GLU A 400 -21.26 -5.89 -44.12
CA GLU A 400 -21.50 -7.07 -44.97
C GLU A 400 -21.94 -6.70 -46.39
N GLN A 401 -22.79 -5.68 -46.55
CA GLN A 401 -23.21 -5.18 -47.87
C GLN A 401 -22.04 -4.58 -48.67
N GLN A 402 -21.11 -3.91 -48.00
CA GLN A 402 -19.94 -3.32 -48.65
C GLN A 402 -18.92 -4.37 -49.11
N GLN A 403 -18.79 -5.49 -48.39
CA GLN A 403 -17.93 -6.61 -48.79
C GLN A 403 -18.51 -7.43 -49.95
N GLN A 404 -19.84 -7.55 -50.07
CA GLN A 404 -20.49 -8.22 -51.21
C GLN A 404 -20.40 -7.41 -52.50
N GLN A 405 -20.46 -6.08 -52.44
CA GLN A 405 -20.25 -5.22 -53.62
C GLN A 405 -18.82 -5.33 -54.18
N TYR A 406 -17.81 -5.47 -53.32
CA TYR A 406 -16.42 -5.64 -53.76
C TYR A 406 -16.13 -7.05 -54.34
N ARG A 407 -16.84 -8.09 -53.89
CA ARG A 407 -16.70 -9.45 -54.46
C ARG A 407 -17.32 -9.59 -55.86
N ASN A 408 -18.35 -8.80 -56.18
CA ASN A 408 -19.05 -8.88 -57.46
C ASN A 408 -18.45 -7.96 -58.55
N GLY A 409 -17.42 -7.17 -58.22
CA GLY A 409 -16.80 -6.20 -59.13
C GLY A 409 -15.49 -6.62 -59.80
N SER A 410 -14.92 -7.80 -59.49
CA SER A 410 -13.63 -8.23 -60.05
C SER A 410 -13.80 -9.18 -61.25
N SER A 411 -14.24 -8.65 -62.37
CA SER A 411 -14.14 -9.33 -63.67
C SER A 411 -14.10 -8.34 -64.86
N SER A 412 -13.02 -7.55 -64.99
CA SER A 412 -12.55 -7.05 -66.29
C SER A 412 -11.25 -6.22 -66.20
N SER A 413 -10.22 -6.77 -66.86
CA SER A 413 -9.12 -6.12 -67.61
C SER A 413 -8.37 -4.86 -67.10
N ARG A 414 -7.05 -5.09 -66.99
CA ARG A 414 -5.91 -4.33 -67.57
C ARG A 414 -5.32 -3.09 -66.87
N SER A 415 -3.98 -3.17 -66.85
CA SER A 415 -2.95 -2.13 -66.78
C SER A 415 -2.63 -1.53 -65.41
N GLY A 416 -1.33 -1.54 -65.10
CA GLY A 416 -0.79 -1.16 -63.82
C GLY A 416 -0.49 0.33 -63.69
N ARG A 417 -0.54 0.77 -62.43
CA ARG A 417 0.20 1.83 -61.73
C ARG A 417 -0.64 2.20 -60.50
N GLN A 418 0.04 2.62 -59.44
CA GLN A 418 -0.52 3.15 -58.18
C GLN A 418 -0.91 2.11 -57.11
N LEU A 419 0.09 1.45 -56.55
CA LEU A 419 0.11 1.11 -55.13
C LEU A 419 0.53 2.36 -54.34
N ALA A 420 -0.43 3.12 -53.83
CA ALA A 420 -0.24 4.06 -52.72
C ALA A 420 -1.59 4.68 -52.32
N ALA A 421 -2.37 3.98 -51.51
CA ALA A 421 -3.31 4.56 -50.54
C ALA A 421 -4.05 3.43 -49.80
N ILE A 422 -4.43 3.69 -48.55
CA ILE A 422 -5.31 2.90 -47.68
C ILE A 422 -4.58 1.89 -46.78
N SER A 423 -3.67 2.42 -45.94
CA SER A 423 -3.34 1.90 -44.61
C SER A 423 -3.98 2.76 -43.52
N SER A 424 -5.31 2.90 -43.53
CA SER A 424 -6.02 3.59 -42.44
C SER A 424 -7.46 3.10 -42.32
N CYS A 425 -7.64 1.90 -41.76
CA CYS A 425 -8.92 1.56 -41.16
C CYS A 425 -8.69 0.66 -39.94
N GLY A 426 -8.79 1.26 -38.75
CA GLY A 426 -8.61 0.65 -37.44
C GLY A 426 -9.75 -0.28 -37.02
N CYS A 427 -10.11 -1.25 -37.86
CA CYS A 427 -11.15 -2.24 -37.57
C CYS A 427 -10.59 -3.63 -37.21
N ARG A 428 -9.29 -3.90 -37.43
CA ARG A 428 -8.69 -5.23 -37.21
C ARG A 428 -8.37 -5.57 -35.75
N ARG A 429 -8.34 -4.58 -34.84
CA ARG A 429 -7.96 -4.80 -33.42
C ARG A 429 -9.14 -5.17 -32.53
N GLN A 430 -10.38 -4.84 -32.91
CA GLN A 430 -11.57 -5.15 -32.12
C GLN A 430 -12.17 -6.54 -32.42
N GLN A 431 -11.91 -7.13 -33.59
CA GLN A 431 -12.42 -8.47 -33.93
C GLN A 431 -11.68 -9.63 -33.24
N LEU A 432 -10.40 -9.46 -32.87
CA LEU A 432 -9.63 -10.50 -32.18
C LEU A 432 -10.00 -10.63 -30.69
N HIS A 433 -10.48 -9.55 -30.06
CA HIS A 433 -10.80 -9.56 -28.63
C HIS A 433 -12.21 -10.09 -28.31
N GLN A 434 -13.10 -10.11 -29.31
CA GLN A 434 -14.48 -10.57 -29.16
C GLN A 434 -14.70 -12.04 -29.59
N GLN A 435 -13.74 -12.66 -30.28
CA GLN A 435 -13.80 -14.08 -30.68
C GLN A 435 -13.36 -15.06 -29.58
N GLN A 436 -12.79 -14.59 -28.46
CA GLN A 436 -12.36 -15.47 -27.36
C GLN A 436 -13.44 -15.74 -26.28
N LEU A 437 -14.62 -15.11 -26.36
CA LEU A 437 -15.62 -15.18 -25.29
C LEU A 437 -16.99 -15.75 -25.67
N SER A 438 -17.15 -16.40 -26.83
CA SER A 438 -18.41 -17.08 -27.14
C SER A 438 -18.25 -18.20 -28.15
N GLN A 439 -18.25 -19.47 -27.71
CA GLN A 439 -19.34 -20.43 -27.98
C GLN A 439 -19.00 -21.86 -27.50
N PRO A 440 -20.02 -22.72 -27.24
CA PRO A 440 -19.88 -24.02 -26.61
C PRO A 440 -19.97 -25.23 -27.56
N ALA A 441 -19.60 -26.39 -27.00
CA ALA A 441 -20.07 -27.76 -27.24
C ALA A 441 -19.55 -28.60 -28.45
N ALA A 442 -19.00 -29.76 -28.07
CA ALA A 442 -19.15 -31.11 -28.63
C ALA A 442 -18.57 -31.46 -30.02
N GLY A 443 -17.69 -32.48 -30.04
CA GLY A 443 -17.42 -33.29 -31.24
C GLY A 443 -16.00 -33.85 -31.38
N LEU A 444 -15.72 -34.96 -30.68
CA LEU A 444 -14.83 -36.09 -31.05
C LEU A 444 -13.59 -35.85 -31.95
N SER A 445 -12.40 -36.11 -31.43
CA SER A 445 -11.48 -37.17 -31.92
C SER A 445 -10.06 -37.02 -31.34
N CYS A 446 -9.71 -37.99 -30.49
CA CYS A 446 -8.44 -38.72 -30.49
C CYS A 446 -7.09 -37.96 -30.62
N LYS A 447 -6.42 -37.80 -29.47
CA LYS A 447 -4.99 -38.15 -29.16
C LYS A 447 -4.37 -37.12 -28.22
N LEU A 448 -4.49 -37.38 -26.92
CA LEU A 448 -3.69 -36.76 -25.87
C LEU A 448 -3.21 -37.88 -24.92
N GLN A 449 -2.05 -38.42 -25.24
CA GLN A 449 -1.14 -39.03 -24.27
C GLN A 449 -0.22 -37.91 -23.80
N HIS A 450 0.02 -37.85 -22.49
CA HIS A 450 0.82 -36.88 -21.73
C HIS A 450 0.11 -35.59 -21.31
N CYS A 451 -0.44 -35.62 -20.09
CA CYS A 451 -0.22 -34.62 -19.05
C CYS A 451 -1.05 -35.01 -17.81
N MET A 452 -0.54 -35.93 -16.99
CA MET A 452 -1.00 -36.15 -15.61
C MET A 452 0.19 -35.98 -14.66
N ALA A 453 0.24 -34.83 -13.98
CA ALA A 453 0.87 -34.55 -12.68
C ALA A 453 0.80 -33.01 -12.52
N PRO A 454 0.13 -32.43 -11.49
CA PRO A 454 0.35 -32.73 -10.08
C PRO A 454 -0.94 -32.63 -9.22
N ALA A 455 -1.55 -33.76 -8.85
CA ALA A 455 -2.62 -33.79 -7.84
C ALA A 455 -2.30 -34.76 -6.67
N ALA A 456 -1.26 -35.58 -6.81
CA ALA A 456 -0.86 -36.56 -5.80
C ALA A 456 -0.01 -35.96 -4.66
N ALA A 457 0.67 -34.82 -4.89
CA ALA A 457 1.57 -34.23 -3.89
C ALA A 457 0.81 -33.51 -2.75
N ALA A 458 -0.31 -32.82 -3.06
CA ALA A 458 -1.11 -32.13 -2.05
C ALA A 458 -1.85 -33.09 -1.11
N ALA A 459 -2.31 -34.24 -1.63
CA ALA A 459 -2.98 -35.26 -0.83
C ALA A 459 -2.03 -35.98 0.15
N ALA A 460 -0.74 -36.08 -0.16
CA ALA A 460 0.25 -36.70 0.72
C ALA A 460 0.61 -35.82 1.92
N VAL A 461 0.69 -34.49 1.73
CA VAL A 461 0.99 -33.53 2.81
C VAL A 461 -0.15 -33.48 3.84
N VAL A 462 -1.40 -33.50 3.38
CA VAL A 462 -2.58 -33.47 4.27
C VAL A 462 -2.75 -34.80 5.03
N ARG A 463 -2.45 -35.94 4.40
CA ARG A 463 -2.43 -37.25 5.09
C ARG A 463 -1.32 -37.35 6.13
N GLY A 464 -0.15 -36.77 5.86
CA GLY A 464 0.98 -36.72 6.82
C GLY A 464 0.67 -35.88 8.06
N ALA A 465 0.02 -34.71 7.88
CA ALA A 465 -0.37 -33.85 8.98
C ALA A 465 -1.46 -34.48 9.88
N ALA A 466 -2.43 -35.19 9.29
CA ALA A 466 -3.47 -35.89 10.03
C ALA A 466 -2.92 -37.09 10.84
N ALA A 467 -1.94 -37.82 10.31
CA ALA A 467 -1.29 -38.93 11.01
C ALA A 467 -0.44 -38.45 12.20
N ALA A 468 0.25 -37.30 12.07
CA ALA A 468 1.01 -36.69 13.16
C ALA A 468 0.09 -36.21 14.30
N ALA A 469 -1.06 -35.62 13.97
CA ALA A 469 -2.05 -35.20 14.96
C ALA A 469 -2.65 -36.40 15.72
N ALA A 470 -2.92 -37.51 15.03
CA ALA A 470 -3.43 -38.74 15.66
C ALA A 470 -2.41 -39.38 16.62
N LEU A 471 -1.12 -39.35 16.29
CA LEU A 471 -0.03 -39.83 17.16
C LEU A 471 0.12 -38.97 18.43
N CYS A 472 -0.03 -37.64 18.32
CA CYS A 472 0.02 -36.75 19.49
C CYS A 472 -1.16 -36.92 20.45
N VAL A 473 -2.34 -37.26 19.92
CA VAL A 473 -3.54 -37.58 20.75
C VAL A 473 -3.38 -38.95 21.41
N ALA A 474 -2.86 -39.96 20.70
CA ALA A 474 -2.58 -41.28 21.25
C ALA A 474 -1.47 -41.27 22.33
N ALA A 475 -0.50 -40.36 22.21
CA ALA A 475 0.55 -40.13 23.20
C ALA A 475 0.09 -39.30 24.42
N GLY A 476 -1.20 -38.91 24.48
CA GLY A 476 -1.78 -38.19 25.63
C GLY A 476 -1.32 -36.74 25.79
N GLN A 477 -0.65 -36.16 24.79
CA GLN A 477 -0.09 -34.80 24.85
C GLN A 477 -1.11 -33.72 24.45
N TRP A 478 -2.30 -34.10 24.00
CA TRP A 478 -3.33 -33.15 23.54
C TRP A 478 -4.76 -33.66 23.84
N ARG A 479 -5.61 -32.84 24.47
CA ARG A 479 -7.05 -33.12 24.69
C ARG A 479 -7.91 -32.10 23.92
N PRO A 480 -8.55 -32.49 22.80
CA PRO A 480 -9.42 -31.58 22.05
C PRO A 480 -10.84 -31.51 22.64
N GLN A 481 -11.54 -30.39 22.40
CA GLN A 481 -12.94 -30.19 22.77
C GLN A 481 -13.89 -31.15 22.01
N PRO A 482 -15.06 -31.52 22.59
CA PRO A 482 -15.90 -32.62 22.12
C PRO A 482 -16.41 -32.47 20.67
N ALA A 483 -16.49 -31.25 20.12
CA ALA A 483 -16.90 -31.02 18.73
C ALA A 483 -15.84 -31.47 17.69
N ALA A 484 -14.55 -31.42 18.03
CA ALA A 484 -13.46 -31.82 17.12
C ALA A 484 -13.31 -33.35 17.03
N ALA A 485 -13.66 -34.07 18.10
CA ALA A 485 -13.62 -35.54 18.12
C ALA A 485 -14.66 -36.18 17.19
N ALA A 486 -15.85 -35.57 17.06
CA ALA A 486 -16.91 -36.05 16.18
C ALA A 486 -16.55 -35.87 14.69
N ALA A 487 -15.88 -34.78 14.33
CA ALA A 487 -15.44 -34.52 12.95
C ALA A 487 -14.29 -35.46 12.52
N ALA A 488 -13.37 -35.79 13.43
CA ALA A 488 -12.29 -36.74 13.16
C ALA A 488 -12.79 -38.19 12.98
N ALA A 489 -13.82 -38.60 13.73
CA ALA A 489 -14.44 -39.92 13.58
C ALA A 489 -15.20 -40.08 12.25
N ALA A 490 -15.82 -39.01 11.74
CA ALA A 490 -16.51 -39.03 10.45
C ALA A 490 -15.53 -39.12 9.25
N ALA A 491 -14.34 -38.53 9.36
CA ALA A 491 -13.29 -38.60 8.34
C ALA A 491 -12.67 -40.01 8.19
N ALA A 492 -12.68 -40.82 9.26
CA ALA A 492 -12.19 -42.20 9.24
C ALA A 492 -13.18 -43.19 8.57
N ALA A 493 -14.46 -42.82 8.41
CA ALA A 493 -15.53 -43.71 7.96
C ALA A 493 -15.85 -43.65 6.44
N GLY A 494 -15.04 -42.95 5.63
CA GLY A 494 -15.12 -43.06 4.16
C GLY A 494 -16.33 -42.41 3.49
N GLY A 495 -16.81 -41.26 3.98
CA GLY A 495 -17.91 -40.49 3.37
C GLY A 495 -17.48 -39.61 2.17
N GLY A 496 -18.32 -39.57 1.13
CA GLY A 496 -18.06 -38.90 -0.16
C GLY A 496 -17.90 -37.38 -0.15
N TRP A 497 -17.54 -36.85 -1.33
CA TRP A 497 -17.08 -35.49 -1.64
C TRP A 497 -17.88 -34.33 -1.01
N CYS A 498 -19.19 -34.46 -0.81
CA CYS A 498 -20.01 -33.38 -0.22
C CYS A 498 -19.74 -33.13 1.29
N SER A 499 -19.19 -34.09 2.05
CA SER A 499 -18.90 -33.86 3.47
C SER A 499 -17.64 -33.03 3.71
N TRP A 500 -16.70 -33.01 2.74
CA TRP A 500 -15.43 -32.29 2.83
C TRP A 500 -15.58 -30.77 2.68
N GLN A 501 -16.65 -30.32 2.02
CA GLN A 501 -16.89 -28.90 1.77
C GLN A 501 -17.35 -28.16 3.04
N VAL A 502 -18.09 -28.85 3.92
CA VAL A 502 -18.52 -28.33 5.23
C VAL A 502 -17.35 -28.33 6.24
N VAL A 503 -16.46 -29.32 6.16
CA VAL A 503 -15.25 -29.37 7.00
C VAL A 503 -14.28 -28.23 6.64
N MET A 504 -14.09 -27.95 5.35
CA MET A 504 -13.25 -26.83 4.87
C MET A 504 -13.73 -25.46 5.37
N GLN A 505 -15.05 -25.21 5.40
CA GLN A 505 -15.60 -23.92 5.86
C GLN A 505 -15.41 -23.71 7.38
N HIS A 506 -15.50 -24.76 8.18
CA HIS A 506 -15.30 -24.65 9.63
C HIS A 506 -13.82 -24.65 10.05
N THR A 507 -12.91 -25.26 9.27
CA THR A 507 -11.46 -25.17 9.53
C THR A 507 -10.84 -23.84 9.11
N ALA A 508 -11.40 -23.17 8.11
CA ALA A 508 -10.93 -21.83 7.69
C ALA A 508 -11.22 -20.76 8.76
N ALA A 509 -12.39 -20.82 9.42
CA ALA A 509 -12.75 -19.89 10.50
C ALA A 509 -11.91 -20.06 11.78
N ALA A 510 -11.26 -21.21 11.97
CA ALA A 510 -10.36 -21.44 13.10
C ALA A 510 -8.92 -20.94 12.86
N TYR A 511 -8.56 -20.67 11.60
CA TYR A 511 -7.22 -20.19 11.22
C TYR A 511 -7.12 -18.66 11.16
N GLU A 512 -8.26 -17.94 11.16
CA GLU A 512 -8.31 -16.46 11.27
C GLU A 512 -8.18 -15.93 12.71
N ALA A 513 -8.06 -16.80 13.72
CA ALA A 513 -7.90 -16.43 15.12
C ALA A 513 -6.49 -16.70 15.69
N PHE A 514 -5.46 -16.73 14.84
CA PHE A 514 -4.05 -16.89 15.23
C PHE A 514 -3.18 -15.76 14.70
#